data_AF-A0A061DX49-F1
#
_entry.id   AF-A0A061DX49-F1
#
_cell.length_a   1.000
_cell.length_b   1.000
_cell.length_c   1.000
_cell.angle_alpha   90.00
_cell.angle_beta   90.00
_cell.angle_gamma   90.00
#
_symmetry.space_group_name_H-M   'P 1'
#
loop_
_entity.id
_entity.type
_entity.pdbx_description
1 polymer ?
#
loop_
_entity_poly.entity_id
_entity_poly.type
_entity_poly.pdbx_seq_one_letter_code
_entity_poly.pdbx_strand_id
1 'polypeptide(L)'
;MQVITKESLLAAQREDLRRVMDMLSLREHHARTLLIHYRWDVEKLLAVLVEKGKADLFAEAGVSVVECEDTGSPLLSSSTAMCDICMEELPGDTMTKMACGHRFCNDCWTEHFVVKINEGQSRRIRCMAHKCNAICDEAVVRSLVGKKHPDLAEKFDRFLLESYIEDNRMVKWCPSTPHCGNAIRVEDDEFCEVECSCGLQFCFSCLSEAHSPCSCMMWELWTKKCRDESETVNWITVHTKPCPKCHKPVEKNGGCNLVSCICGQAFCWLCGGATGRDHTWSRIAGHSCGRYKEDREKKTERAKRDLYRYMHYHNRYKAHTDSFKLESKLKETILEKVSISEERESRLRDFSWVTNGLYRLFRSRRVLSYSYPFAFYMFGEELFKDEMTNDEREIKQHLFEDQQQQLEANVEKLSMFLEEPFDQYTDDKVMEIRMQVINLSVIIDTLCKKMYECIENDLL
;
A
#
# COMPACT_ATOMS: atom_id res chain seq x y z
N MET A 1 -3.58 8.18 -9.81
CA MET A 1 -4.17 7.52 -8.61
C MET A 1 -5.46 8.22 -8.24
N GLN A 2 -6.52 7.45 -8.00
CA GLN A 2 -7.84 7.95 -7.60
C GLN A 2 -8.31 7.21 -6.34
N VAL A 3 -8.77 7.95 -5.33
CA VAL A 3 -9.41 7.37 -4.14
C VAL A 3 -10.90 7.24 -4.42
N ILE A 4 -11.41 6.00 -4.38
CA ILE A 4 -12.83 5.67 -4.47
C ILE A 4 -13.35 5.58 -3.03
N THR A 5 -14.14 6.56 -2.61
CA THR A 5 -14.78 6.52 -1.28
C THR A 5 -15.86 5.45 -1.23
N LYS A 6 -16.18 4.98 -0.02
CA LYS A 6 -17.27 4.02 0.23
C LYS A 6 -18.57 4.41 -0.47
N GLU A 7 -18.92 5.69 -0.45
CA GLU A 7 -20.15 6.24 -1.03
C GLU A 7 -20.09 6.27 -2.56
N SER A 8 -18.90 6.51 -3.12
CA SER A 8 -18.68 6.61 -4.56
C SER A 8 -18.48 5.26 -5.25
N LEU A 9 -18.28 4.18 -4.50
CA LEU A 9 -17.95 2.85 -5.04
C LEU A 9 -18.95 2.34 -6.07
N LEU A 10 -20.25 2.45 -5.76
CA LEU A 10 -21.32 2.07 -6.68
C LEU A 10 -21.33 2.95 -7.94
N ALA A 11 -20.99 4.23 -7.82
CA ALA A 11 -20.92 5.14 -8.95
C ALA A 11 -19.73 4.77 -9.87
N ALA A 12 -18.56 4.50 -9.29
CA ALA A 12 -17.37 4.07 -10.01
C ALA A 12 -17.60 2.76 -10.79
N GLN A 13 -18.23 1.77 -10.14
CA GLN A 13 -18.60 0.51 -10.82
C GLN A 13 -19.58 0.77 -11.99
N ARG A 14 -20.59 1.63 -11.78
CA ARG A 14 -21.58 1.97 -12.81
C ARG A 14 -20.97 2.74 -13.98
N GLU A 15 -19.95 3.55 -13.75
CA GLU A 15 -19.24 4.28 -14.78
C GLU A 15 -18.50 3.32 -15.72
N ASP A 16 -17.71 2.39 -15.17
CA ASP A 16 -17.02 1.36 -15.96
C ASP A 16 -18.01 0.47 -16.72
N LEU A 17 -19.13 0.13 -16.07
CA LEU A 17 -20.22 -0.62 -16.68
C LEU A 17 -20.84 0.12 -17.87
N ARG A 18 -21.19 1.40 -17.70
CA ARG A 18 -21.73 2.25 -18.78
C ARG A 18 -20.75 2.39 -19.92
N ARG A 19 -19.45 2.60 -19.63
CA ARG A 19 -18.40 2.68 -20.65
C ARG A 19 -18.43 1.44 -21.55
N VAL A 20 -18.47 0.24 -20.98
CA VAL A 20 -18.55 -1.02 -21.75
C VAL A 20 -19.89 -1.18 -22.47
N MET A 21 -21.01 -0.81 -21.84
CA MET A 21 -22.33 -0.82 -22.46
C MET A 21 -22.38 0.05 -23.72
N ASP A 22 -21.88 1.28 -23.64
CA ASP A 22 -21.93 2.24 -24.73
C ASP A 22 -21.00 1.82 -25.89
N MET A 23 -19.78 1.37 -25.58
CA MET A 23 -18.81 0.94 -26.59
C MET A 23 -19.24 -0.32 -27.34
N LEU A 24 -19.91 -1.26 -26.67
CA LEU A 24 -20.31 -2.54 -27.27
C LEU A 24 -21.79 -2.60 -27.66
N SER A 25 -22.59 -1.58 -27.30
CA SER A 25 -24.05 -1.54 -27.44
C SER A 25 -24.73 -2.72 -26.76
N LEU A 26 -24.34 -3.01 -25.52
CA LEU A 26 -24.81 -4.16 -24.74
C LEU A 26 -25.79 -3.77 -23.64
N ARG A 27 -26.65 -4.72 -23.26
CA ARG A 27 -27.45 -4.64 -22.03
C ARG A 27 -26.56 -4.77 -20.80
N GLU A 28 -27.02 -4.23 -19.68
CA GLU A 28 -26.26 -4.17 -18.42
C GLU A 28 -25.71 -5.54 -17.98
N HIS A 29 -26.53 -6.59 -17.99
CA HIS A 29 -26.10 -7.93 -17.56
C HIS A 29 -25.01 -8.53 -18.47
N HIS A 30 -25.03 -8.24 -19.77
CA HIS A 30 -23.99 -8.69 -20.71
C HIS A 30 -22.69 -7.94 -20.47
N ALA A 31 -22.75 -6.61 -20.31
CA ALA A 31 -21.58 -5.79 -20.01
C ALA A 31 -20.95 -6.18 -18.66
N ARG A 32 -21.77 -6.45 -17.62
CA ARG A 32 -21.26 -6.89 -16.33
C ARG A 32 -20.62 -8.27 -16.40
N THR A 33 -21.23 -9.21 -17.12
CA THR A 33 -20.64 -10.55 -17.34
C THR A 33 -19.26 -10.46 -17.98
N LEU A 34 -19.09 -9.58 -18.98
CA LEU A 34 -17.79 -9.34 -19.62
C LEU A 34 -16.79 -8.73 -18.65
N LEU A 35 -17.19 -7.70 -17.90
CA LEU A 35 -16.33 -7.07 -16.92
C LEU A 35 -15.88 -8.08 -15.85
N ILE A 36 -16.78 -8.86 -15.27
CA ILE A 36 -16.42 -9.91 -14.30
C ILE A 36 -15.48 -10.95 -14.93
N HIS A 37 -15.71 -11.37 -16.18
CA HIS A 37 -14.84 -12.33 -16.87
C HIS A 37 -13.42 -11.79 -17.05
N TYR A 38 -13.28 -10.52 -17.45
CA TYR A 38 -12.00 -9.84 -17.58
C TYR A 38 -11.53 -9.15 -16.28
N ARG A 39 -12.12 -9.52 -15.13
CA ARG A 39 -11.74 -9.05 -13.81
C ARG A 39 -11.76 -7.53 -13.65
N TRP A 40 -12.75 -6.89 -14.27
CA TRP A 40 -12.99 -5.44 -14.27
C TRP A 40 -11.84 -4.61 -14.89
N ASP A 41 -10.92 -5.24 -15.61
CA ASP A 41 -9.88 -4.56 -16.38
C ASP A 41 -10.45 -4.17 -17.77
N VAL A 42 -10.93 -2.92 -17.85
CA VAL A 42 -11.54 -2.35 -19.07
C VAL A 42 -10.54 -2.30 -20.21
N GLU A 43 -9.28 -1.95 -19.94
CA GLU A 43 -8.25 -1.82 -20.96
C GLU A 43 -7.88 -3.19 -21.54
N LYS A 44 -7.79 -4.23 -20.70
CA LYS A 44 -7.62 -5.61 -21.17
C LYS A 44 -8.80 -6.09 -22.00
N LEU A 45 -10.03 -5.79 -21.59
CA LEU A 45 -11.23 -6.13 -22.37
C LEU A 45 -11.19 -5.45 -23.75
N LEU A 46 -10.81 -4.17 -23.81
CA LEU A 46 -10.67 -3.42 -25.05
C LEU A 46 -9.55 -3.95 -25.96
N ALA A 47 -8.41 -4.34 -25.38
CA ALA A 47 -7.34 -4.99 -26.13
C ALA A 47 -7.82 -6.29 -26.81
N VAL A 48 -8.50 -7.16 -26.05
CA VAL A 48 -9.05 -8.42 -26.61
C VAL A 48 -10.13 -8.15 -27.67
N LEU A 49 -10.96 -7.12 -27.48
CA LEU A 49 -11.95 -6.70 -28.46
C LEU A 49 -11.29 -6.29 -29.79
N VAL A 50 -10.19 -5.55 -29.73
CA VAL A 50 -9.44 -5.12 -30.93
C VAL A 50 -8.75 -6.30 -31.61
N GLU A 51 -8.18 -7.23 -30.84
CA GLU A 51 -7.42 -8.37 -31.37
C GLU A 51 -8.31 -9.48 -31.96
N LYS A 52 -9.39 -9.87 -31.26
CA LYS A 52 -10.21 -11.05 -31.60
C LYS A 52 -11.62 -10.71 -32.10
N GLY A 53 -12.09 -9.48 -31.87
CA GLY A 53 -13.45 -9.06 -32.23
C GLY A 53 -14.54 -9.49 -31.24
N LYS A 54 -15.77 -9.02 -31.50
CA LYS A 54 -16.92 -9.15 -30.58
C LYS A 54 -17.39 -10.59 -30.36
N ALA A 55 -17.39 -11.43 -31.40
CA ALA A 55 -17.94 -12.78 -31.33
C ALA A 55 -17.17 -13.68 -30.35
N ASP A 56 -15.83 -13.67 -30.47
CA ASP A 56 -14.95 -14.45 -29.58
C ASP A 56 -14.99 -13.91 -28.15
N LEU A 57 -14.99 -12.58 -27.98
CA LEU A 57 -15.14 -11.93 -26.68
C LEU A 57 -16.40 -12.41 -25.95
N PHE A 58 -17.54 -12.49 -26.65
CA PHE A 58 -18.80 -12.93 -26.07
C PHE A 58 -18.81 -14.44 -25.77
N ALA A 59 -18.28 -15.26 -26.67
CA ALA A 59 -18.21 -16.70 -26.50
C ALA A 59 -17.33 -17.11 -25.30
N GLU A 60 -16.15 -16.49 -25.15
CA GLU A 60 -15.22 -16.74 -24.03
C GLU A 60 -15.85 -16.37 -22.67
N ALA A 61 -16.63 -15.28 -22.62
CA ALA A 61 -17.30 -14.83 -21.41
C ALA A 61 -18.60 -15.59 -21.09
N GLY A 62 -19.15 -16.36 -22.04
CA GLY A 62 -20.45 -17.04 -21.90
C GLY A 62 -21.64 -16.10 -22.07
N VAL A 63 -21.47 -15.05 -22.88
CA VAL A 63 -22.49 -14.07 -23.22
C VAL A 63 -23.21 -14.50 -24.49
N SER A 64 -24.50 -14.79 -24.39
CA SER A 64 -25.34 -15.13 -25.55
C SER A 64 -26.11 -13.89 -26.00
N VAL A 65 -25.52 -13.09 -26.90
CA VAL A 65 -26.24 -11.99 -27.56
C VAL A 65 -27.07 -12.59 -28.69
N VAL A 66 -28.33 -12.90 -28.41
CA VAL A 66 -29.31 -13.17 -29.47
C VAL A 66 -29.72 -11.82 -30.03
N GLU A 67 -29.45 -11.56 -31.31
CA GLU A 67 -30.07 -10.44 -32.02
C GLU A 67 -31.57 -10.67 -31.98
N CYS A 68 -32.26 -9.87 -31.16
CA CYS A 68 -33.69 -10.02 -30.94
C CYS A 68 -34.40 -9.50 -32.20
N GLU A 69 -34.67 -10.39 -33.16
CA GLU A 69 -35.76 -10.14 -34.10
C GLU A 69 -37.06 -10.13 -33.31
N ASP A 70 -37.57 -8.93 -33.08
CA ASP A 70 -38.82 -8.63 -32.42
C ASP A 70 -39.99 -9.13 -33.28
N THR A 71 -40.21 -10.44 -33.32
CA THR A 71 -41.47 -11.03 -33.81
C THR A 71 -42.45 -11.05 -32.65
N GLY A 72 -43.01 -9.87 -32.37
CA GLY A 72 -44.14 -9.72 -31.48
C GLY A 72 -45.32 -10.57 -31.98
N SER A 73 -45.66 -11.60 -31.20
CA SER A 73 -46.96 -12.26 -31.30
C SER A 73 -47.67 -12.14 -29.95
N PRO A 74 -48.85 -11.50 -29.88
CA PRO A 74 -49.57 -11.32 -28.63
C PRO A 74 -49.98 -12.66 -28.03
N LEU A 75 -49.66 -12.82 -26.75
CA LEU A 75 -50.00 -13.98 -25.92
C LEU A 75 -51.52 -14.16 -25.79
N LEU A 76 -52.03 -15.25 -26.33
CA LEU A 76 -53.21 -15.93 -25.81
C LEU A 76 -52.97 -17.44 -25.84
N SER A 77 -52.59 -18.02 -24.70
CA SER A 77 -53.06 -19.35 -24.26
C SER A 77 -52.41 -19.72 -22.93
N SER A 78 -53.23 -20.29 -22.05
CA SER A 78 -52.84 -21.00 -20.83
C SER A 78 -52.03 -22.27 -21.18
N SER A 79 -50.79 -22.11 -21.64
CA SER A 79 -49.90 -23.25 -21.89
C SER A 79 -49.16 -23.60 -20.60
N THR A 80 -49.44 -24.78 -20.04
CA THR A 80 -48.54 -25.43 -19.07
C THR A 80 -47.26 -25.88 -19.80
N ALA A 81 -46.14 -25.91 -19.09
CA ALA A 81 -44.87 -26.40 -19.59
C ALA A 81 -44.17 -27.24 -18.53
N MET A 82 -43.46 -28.28 -18.96
CA MET A 82 -42.72 -29.18 -18.08
C MET A 82 -41.37 -28.55 -17.69
N CYS A 83 -41.02 -28.64 -16.41
CA CYS A 83 -39.69 -28.30 -15.92
C CYS A 83 -38.78 -29.53 -15.94
N ASP A 84 -37.72 -29.52 -16.75
CA ASP A 84 -36.80 -30.67 -16.88
C ASP A 84 -35.91 -30.94 -15.64
N ILE A 85 -36.05 -30.14 -14.56
CA ILE A 85 -35.29 -30.30 -13.32
C ILE A 85 -36.12 -31.03 -12.26
N CYS A 86 -37.32 -30.53 -11.96
CA CYS A 86 -38.24 -31.18 -11.01
C CYS A 86 -39.22 -32.16 -11.67
N MET A 87 -39.29 -32.18 -12.99
CA MET A 87 -40.20 -33.02 -13.79
C MET A 87 -41.70 -32.71 -13.57
N GLU A 88 -42.03 -31.47 -13.17
CA GLU A 88 -43.40 -31.02 -12.92
C GLU A 88 -43.94 -30.17 -14.09
N GLU A 89 -45.25 -30.32 -14.40
CA GLU A 89 -45.96 -29.44 -15.32
C GLU A 89 -46.52 -28.22 -14.59
N LEU A 90 -46.06 -27.04 -14.99
CA LEU A 90 -46.36 -25.78 -14.32
C LEU A 90 -46.89 -24.73 -15.30
N PRO A 91 -47.72 -23.78 -14.86
CA PRO A 91 -48.20 -22.72 -15.74
C PRO A 91 -47.04 -21.78 -16.11
N GLY A 92 -47.08 -21.27 -17.34
CA GLY A 92 -45.95 -20.53 -17.92
C GLY A 92 -45.54 -19.25 -17.18
N ASP A 93 -46.40 -18.68 -16.34
CA ASP A 93 -46.14 -17.53 -15.46
C ASP A 93 -45.20 -17.86 -14.28
N THR A 94 -45.15 -19.13 -13.87
CA THR A 94 -44.24 -19.64 -12.84
C THR A 94 -42.90 -20.14 -13.40
N MET A 95 -42.65 -19.93 -14.70
CA MET A 95 -41.43 -20.35 -15.37
C MET A 95 -40.66 -19.17 -15.97
N THR A 96 -39.35 -19.15 -15.76
CA THR A 96 -38.47 -18.11 -16.29
C THR A 96 -37.59 -18.68 -17.41
N LYS A 97 -37.59 -18.00 -18.56
CA LYS A 97 -36.71 -18.26 -19.70
C LYS A 97 -35.49 -17.35 -19.67
N MET A 98 -34.30 -17.91 -19.82
CA MET A 98 -33.04 -17.17 -19.87
C MET A 98 -32.69 -16.74 -21.31
N ALA A 99 -31.70 -15.84 -21.45
CA ALA A 99 -31.20 -15.38 -22.75
C ALA A 99 -30.69 -16.52 -23.65
N CYS A 100 -30.16 -17.60 -23.06
CA CYS A 100 -29.75 -18.80 -23.78
C CYS A 100 -30.90 -19.67 -24.30
N GLY A 101 -32.15 -19.27 -24.07
CA GLY A 101 -33.34 -19.98 -24.56
C GLY A 101 -33.92 -21.00 -23.59
N HIS A 102 -33.16 -21.47 -22.60
CA HIS A 102 -33.61 -22.47 -21.63
C HIS A 102 -34.61 -21.90 -20.63
N ARG A 103 -35.62 -22.70 -20.28
CA ARG A 103 -36.73 -22.35 -19.38
C ARG A 103 -36.87 -23.39 -18.28
N PHE A 104 -36.98 -22.94 -17.04
CA PHE A 104 -37.23 -23.79 -15.87
C PHE A 104 -38.18 -23.08 -14.91
N CYS A 105 -38.77 -23.81 -13.95
CA CYS A 105 -39.63 -23.21 -12.95
C CYS A 105 -38.85 -22.28 -12.01
N ASN A 106 -39.55 -21.29 -11.45
CA ASN A 106 -38.96 -20.29 -10.56
C ASN A 106 -38.39 -20.91 -9.28
N ASP A 107 -38.94 -22.03 -8.82
CA ASP A 107 -38.46 -22.73 -7.62
C ASP A 107 -37.10 -23.39 -7.85
N CYS A 108 -36.93 -24.13 -8.96
CA CYS A 108 -35.64 -24.70 -9.33
C CYS A 108 -34.58 -23.62 -9.58
N TRP A 109 -34.96 -22.52 -10.23
CA TRP A 109 -34.06 -21.38 -10.40
C TRP A 109 -33.62 -20.78 -9.06
N THR A 110 -34.57 -20.55 -8.15
CA THR A 110 -34.29 -19.95 -6.84
C THR A 110 -33.34 -20.84 -6.04
N GLU A 111 -33.60 -22.15 -5.98
CA GLU A 111 -32.76 -23.10 -5.26
C GLU A 111 -31.33 -23.15 -5.83
N HIS A 112 -31.21 -23.22 -7.17
CA HIS A 112 -29.91 -23.17 -7.84
C HIS A 112 -29.14 -21.89 -7.50
N PHE A 113 -29.80 -20.73 -7.50
CA PHE A 113 -29.17 -19.47 -7.14
C PHE A 113 -28.74 -19.43 -5.67
N VAL A 114 -29.58 -19.89 -4.76
CA VAL A 114 -29.27 -19.97 -3.32
C VAL A 114 -28.03 -20.82 -3.09
N VAL A 115 -27.98 -22.01 -3.69
CA VAL A 115 -26.81 -22.90 -3.61
C VAL A 115 -25.57 -22.19 -4.17
N LYS A 116 -25.65 -21.61 -5.37
CA LYS A 116 -24.50 -20.96 -6.01
C LYS A 116 -23.99 -19.74 -5.26
N ILE A 117 -24.87 -18.95 -4.65
CA ILE A 117 -24.51 -17.80 -3.82
C ILE A 117 -23.80 -18.28 -2.54
N ASN A 118 -24.29 -19.36 -1.92
CA ASN A 118 -23.69 -19.90 -0.70
C ASN A 118 -22.35 -20.62 -0.95
N GLU A 119 -22.17 -21.23 -2.13
CA GLU A 119 -20.89 -21.79 -2.59
C GLU A 119 -19.86 -20.72 -2.99
N GLY A 120 -20.16 -19.43 -2.89
CA GLY A 120 -19.27 -18.34 -3.29
C GLY A 120 -19.15 -18.15 -4.81
N GLN A 121 -20.02 -18.78 -5.60
CA GLN A 121 -20.06 -18.67 -7.07
C GLN A 121 -21.04 -17.59 -7.55
N SER A 122 -21.36 -16.60 -6.71
CA SER A 122 -22.29 -15.51 -7.00
C SER A 122 -21.92 -14.68 -8.23
N ARG A 123 -20.63 -14.58 -8.56
CA ARG A 123 -20.10 -13.71 -9.63
C ARG A 123 -20.46 -14.19 -11.04
N ARG A 124 -20.58 -15.51 -11.27
CA ARG A 124 -20.82 -16.10 -12.60
C ARG A 124 -21.70 -17.35 -12.51
N ILE A 125 -22.96 -17.15 -12.14
CA ILE A 125 -23.94 -18.25 -12.06
C ILE A 125 -24.30 -18.70 -13.48
N ARG A 126 -23.98 -19.96 -13.81
CA ARG A 126 -24.32 -20.57 -15.10
C ARG A 126 -25.76 -21.09 -15.13
N CYS A 127 -26.32 -21.18 -16.33
CA CYS A 127 -27.58 -21.87 -16.60
C CYS A 127 -27.54 -23.33 -16.12
N MET A 128 -28.68 -23.84 -15.64
CA MET A 128 -28.82 -25.23 -15.15
C MET A 128 -28.81 -26.28 -16.28
N ALA A 129 -29.00 -25.86 -17.53
CA ALA A 129 -29.04 -26.77 -18.67
C ALA A 129 -27.68 -27.45 -18.90
N HIS A 130 -27.70 -28.74 -19.23
CA HIS A 130 -26.51 -29.52 -19.47
C HIS A 130 -25.65 -28.92 -20.60
N LYS A 131 -24.35 -28.71 -20.32
CA LYS A 131 -23.36 -28.09 -21.24
C LYS A 131 -23.67 -26.64 -21.67
N CYS A 132 -24.60 -25.96 -21.00
CA CYS A 132 -24.85 -24.55 -21.25
C CYS A 132 -23.85 -23.69 -20.48
N ASN A 133 -23.07 -22.87 -21.20
CA ASN A 133 -22.10 -21.95 -20.59
C ASN A 133 -22.64 -20.52 -20.39
N ALA A 134 -23.92 -20.30 -20.67
CA ALA A 134 -24.54 -18.99 -20.54
C ALA A 134 -24.64 -18.57 -19.07
N ILE A 135 -24.28 -17.31 -18.80
CA ILE A 135 -24.41 -16.69 -17.48
C ILE A 135 -25.85 -16.16 -17.29
N CYS A 136 -26.41 -16.39 -16.11
CA CYS A 136 -27.75 -15.94 -15.75
C CYS A 136 -27.79 -14.43 -15.48
N ASP A 137 -28.90 -13.78 -15.88
CA ASP A 137 -29.10 -12.34 -15.66
C ASP A 137 -29.24 -12.03 -14.15
N GLU A 138 -28.42 -11.12 -13.66
CA GLU A 138 -28.41 -10.66 -12.26
C GLU A 138 -29.75 -10.08 -11.81
N ALA A 139 -30.50 -9.42 -12.71
CA ALA A 139 -31.83 -8.91 -12.41
C ALA A 139 -32.82 -10.05 -12.14
N VAL A 140 -32.69 -11.17 -12.86
CA VAL A 140 -33.49 -12.38 -12.64
C VAL A 140 -33.07 -13.06 -11.33
N VAL A 141 -31.77 -13.18 -11.07
CA VAL A 141 -31.25 -13.72 -9.81
C VAL A 141 -31.77 -12.92 -8.62
N ARG A 142 -31.65 -11.58 -8.66
CA ARG A 142 -32.15 -10.68 -7.62
C ARG A 142 -33.65 -10.81 -7.41
N SER A 143 -34.43 -10.87 -8.50
CA SER A 143 -35.89 -10.99 -8.45
C SER A 143 -36.34 -12.32 -7.83
N LEU A 144 -35.76 -13.45 -8.25
CA LEU A 144 -36.16 -14.77 -7.78
C LEU A 144 -35.69 -15.05 -6.36
N VAL A 145 -34.42 -14.74 -6.04
CA VAL A 145 -33.89 -14.89 -4.68
C VAL A 145 -34.54 -13.91 -3.72
N GLY A 146 -34.71 -12.64 -4.10
CA GLY A 146 -35.29 -11.61 -3.23
C GLY A 146 -36.74 -11.89 -2.80
N LYS A 147 -37.51 -12.65 -3.60
CA LYS A 147 -38.87 -13.08 -3.24
C LYS A 147 -38.91 -14.05 -2.05
N LYS A 148 -37.91 -14.93 -1.91
CA LYS A 148 -37.88 -15.97 -0.86
C LYS A 148 -36.83 -15.73 0.22
N HIS A 149 -35.72 -15.09 -0.13
CA HIS A 149 -34.53 -14.90 0.71
C HIS A 149 -33.94 -13.49 0.52
N PRO A 150 -34.56 -12.44 1.10
CA PRO A 150 -34.09 -11.07 0.94
C PRO A 150 -32.64 -10.87 1.41
N ASP A 151 -32.24 -11.51 2.52
CA ASP A 151 -30.87 -11.43 3.05
C ASP A 151 -29.82 -12.00 2.08
N LEU A 152 -30.18 -13.07 1.33
CA LEU A 152 -29.30 -13.65 0.31
C LEU A 152 -29.20 -12.77 -0.94
N ALA A 153 -30.28 -12.06 -1.29
CA ALA A 153 -30.23 -11.09 -2.39
C ALA A 153 -29.33 -9.89 -2.04
N GLU A 154 -29.37 -9.39 -0.80
CA GLU A 154 -28.44 -8.36 -0.33
C GLU A 154 -27.00 -8.87 -0.33
N LYS A 155 -26.78 -10.10 0.13
CA LYS A 155 -25.46 -10.76 0.08
C LYS A 155 -24.95 -10.90 -1.36
N PHE A 156 -25.82 -11.23 -2.31
CA PHE A 156 -25.49 -11.30 -3.73
C PHE A 156 -25.07 -9.93 -4.29
N ASP A 157 -25.84 -8.88 -4.02
CA ASP A 157 -25.52 -7.52 -4.47
C ASP A 157 -24.19 -7.04 -3.86
N ARG A 158 -23.93 -7.35 -2.58
CA ARG A 158 -22.65 -7.08 -1.94
C ARG A 158 -21.49 -7.81 -2.62
N PHE A 159 -21.63 -9.10 -2.91
CA PHE A 159 -20.58 -9.87 -3.58
C PHE A 159 -20.29 -9.38 -5.01
N LEU A 160 -21.31 -8.95 -5.74
CA LEU A 160 -21.13 -8.33 -7.05
C LEU A 160 -20.39 -6.99 -6.94
N LEU A 161 -20.68 -6.19 -5.91
CA LEU A 161 -19.96 -4.96 -5.65
C LEU A 161 -18.50 -5.22 -5.23
N GLU A 162 -18.27 -6.18 -4.33
CA GLU A 162 -16.93 -6.54 -3.87
C GLU A 162 -16.06 -7.11 -5.00
N SER A 163 -16.65 -7.83 -5.96
CA SER A 163 -15.94 -8.33 -7.15
C SER A 163 -15.25 -7.22 -7.96
N TYR A 164 -15.82 -6.00 -7.94
CA TYR A 164 -15.25 -4.85 -8.63
C TYR A 164 -13.85 -4.48 -8.13
N ILE A 165 -13.60 -4.69 -6.84
CA ILE A 165 -12.32 -4.38 -6.20
C ILE A 165 -11.48 -5.63 -6.10
N GLU A 166 -12.04 -6.75 -5.62
CA GLU A 166 -11.27 -7.95 -5.32
C GLU A 166 -10.67 -8.61 -6.58
N ASP A 167 -11.38 -8.55 -7.71
CA ASP A 167 -10.88 -9.17 -8.94
C ASP A 167 -9.98 -8.21 -9.72
N ASN A 168 -10.12 -6.90 -9.51
CA ASN A 168 -9.42 -5.88 -10.28
C ASN A 168 -8.00 -5.66 -9.77
N ARG A 169 -7.00 -5.91 -10.62
CA ARG A 169 -5.59 -5.70 -10.27
C ARG A 169 -5.24 -4.22 -10.02
N MET A 170 -5.96 -3.31 -10.67
CA MET A 170 -5.73 -1.86 -10.61
C MET A 170 -6.58 -1.17 -9.54
N VAL A 171 -7.42 -1.90 -8.81
CA VAL A 171 -8.22 -1.36 -7.71
C VAL A 171 -8.04 -2.21 -6.46
N LYS A 172 -7.67 -1.61 -5.34
CA LYS A 172 -7.53 -2.35 -4.07
C LYS A 172 -8.15 -1.61 -2.90
N TRP A 173 -8.64 -2.38 -1.94
CA TRP A 173 -9.13 -1.86 -0.68
C TRP A 173 -8.02 -1.19 0.13
N CYS A 174 -8.36 -0.14 0.88
CA CYS A 174 -7.46 0.45 1.85
C CYS A 174 -7.28 -0.51 3.05
N PRO A 175 -6.04 -0.90 3.41
CA PRO A 175 -5.77 -1.88 4.47
C PRO A 175 -5.91 -1.32 5.89
N SER A 176 -6.51 -0.12 6.04
CA SER A 176 -6.78 0.52 7.33
C SER A 176 -7.46 -0.42 8.33
N THR A 177 -7.06 -0.31 9.60
CA THR A 177 -7.67 -1.05 10.71
C THR A 177 -8.12 -0.04 11.78
N PRO A 178 -9.43 0.12 12.03
CA PRO A 178 -10.57 -0.51 11.34
C PRO A 178 -10.70 -0.07 9.87
N HIS A 179 -11.32 -0.89 9.03
CA HIS A 179 -11.42 -0.65 7.59
C HIS A 179 -12.25 0.59 7.28
N CYS A 180 -11.63 1.60 6.64
CA CYS A 180 -12.28 2.87 6.31
C CYS A 180 -13.35 2.76 5.21
N GLY A 181 -13.37 1.66 4.44
CA GLY A 181 -14.34 1.43 3.37
C GLY A 181 -13.97 2.07 2.03
N ASN A 182 -12.81 2.71 1.93
CA ASN A 182 -12.32 3.30 0.68
C ASN A 182 -11.46 2.29 -0.10
N ALA A 183 -11.45 2.44 -1.43
CA ALA A 183 -10.57 1.75 -2.34
C ALA A 183 -9.69 2.74 -3.11
N ILE A 184 -8.59 2.26 -3.68
CA ILE A 184 -7.66 3.06 -4.47
C ILE A 184 -7.58 2.44 -5.86
N ARG A 185 -7.74 3.27 -6.90
CA ARG A 185 -7.51 2.92 -8.29
C ARG A 185 -6.19 3.54 -8.77
N VAL A 186 -5.36 2.74 -9.43
CA VAL A 186 -4.13 3.18 -10.11
C VAL A 186 -4.31 3.04 -11.62
N GLU A 187 -3.64 3.87 -12.41
CA GLU A 187 -3.81 3.90 -13.88
C GLU A 187 -2.63 3.27 -14.62
N ASP A 188 -1.40 3.47 -14.12
CA ASP A 188 -0.19 3.06 -14.84
C ASP A 188 0.60 1.96 -14.12
N ASP A 189 0.99 2.19 -12.86
CA ASP A 189 1.97 1.34 -12.16
C ASP A 189 1.40 0.68 -10.90
N GLU A 190 1.45 -0.66 -10.86
CA GLU A 190 1.08 -1.48 -9.70
C GLU A 190 2.10 -1.35 -8.56
N PHE A 191 3.31 -0.83 -8.82
CA PHE A 191 4.42 -0.68 -7.89
C PHE A 191 4.54 0.73 -7.30
N CYS A 192 3.41 1.38 -7.01
CA CYS A 192 3.40 2.70 -6.39
C CYS A 192 3.03 2.68 -4.89
N GLU A 193 3.55 3.66 -4.16
CA GLU A 193 3.03 4.03 -2.84
C GLU A 193 1.80 4.90 -3.02
N VAL A 194 0.75 4.59 -2.26
CA VAL A 194 -0.54 5.26 -2.36
C VAL A 194 -0.97 5.80 -1.00
N GLU A 195 -1.70 6.92 -1.00
CA GLU A 195 -2.28 7.52 0.19
C GLU A 195 -3.80 7.50 0.08
N CYS A 196 -4.46 6.89 1.07
CA CYS A 196 -5.92 6.94 1.19
C CYS A 196 -6.35 8.27 1.79
N SER A 197 -7.59 8.71 1.51
CA SER A 197 -8.21 9.87 2.16
C SER A 197 -8.37 9.73 3.69
N CYS A 198 -8.24 8.52 4.24
CA CYS A 198 -8.16 8.32 5.69
C CYS A 198 -6.76 8.63 6.29
N GLY A 199 -5.80 9.04 5.46
CA GLY A 199 -4.42 9.37 5.84
C GLY A 199 -3.47 8.17 5.89
N LEU A 200 -3.93 6.95 5.63
CA LEU A 200 -3.06 5.78 5.58
C LEU A 200 -2.27 5.73 4.27
N GLN A 201 -0.95 5.66 4.38
CA GLN A 201 -0.04 5.42 3.27
C GLN A 201 0.42 3.96 3.26
N PHE A 202 0.34 3.30 2.11
CA PHE A 202 0.68 1.88 1.96
C PHE A 202 1.19 1.54 0.56
N CYS A 203 1.85 0.39 0.42
CA CYS A 203 2.26 -0.12 -0.89
C CYS A 203 1.05 -0.72 -1.61
N PHE A 204 0.74 -0.23 -2.82
CA PHE A 204 -0.38 -0.74 -3.59
C PHE A 204 -0.21 -2.24 -3.95
N SER A 205 1.01 -2.68 -4.25
CA SER A 205 1.28 -4.06 -4.62
C SER A 205 1.02 -5.05 -3.48
N CYS A 206 1.64 -4.85 -2.31
CA CYS A 206 1.60 -5.83 -1.21
C CYS A 206 0.66 -5.46 -0.04
N LEU A 207 0.01 -4.29 -0.08
CA LEU A 207 -0.88 -3.77 0.96
C LEU A 207 -0.24 -3.57 2.35
N SER A 208 1.08 -3.69 2.44
CA SER A 208 1.85 -3.41 3.66
C SER A 208 2.15 -1.92 3.78
N GLU A 209 2.73 -1.51 4.91
CA GLU A 209 3.22 -0.14 5.08
C GLU A 209 4.13 0.27 3.92
N ALA A 210 4.00 1.53 3.50
CA ALA A 210 4.72 2.05 2.36
C ALA A 210 6.23 2.01 2.63
N HIS A 211 6.97 1.19 1.87
CA HIS A 211 8.30 0.67 2.21
C HIS A 211 9.40 1.06 1.21
N SER A 212 9.19 2.08 0.39
CA SER A 212 10.21 2.59 -0.52
C SER A 212 11.44 3.11 0.25
N PRO A 213 12.68 2.75 -0.15
CA PRO A 213 13.06 2.20 -1.45
C PRO A 213 13.09 0.65 -1.58
N CYS A 214 12.67 -0.11 -0.57
CA CYS A 214 12.65 -1.57 -0.68
C CYS A 214 11.61 -2.03 -1.70
N SER A 215 11.96 -3.06 -2.49
CA SER A 215 10.95 -3.86 -3.20
C SER A 215 10.06 -4.62 -2.21
N CYS A 216 8.86 -5.03 -2.63
CA CYS A 216 7.97 -5.83 -1.79
C CYS A 216 8.66 -7.10 -1.25
N MET A 217 9.50 -7.74 -2.08
CA MET A 217 10.28 -8.92 -1.71
C MET A 217 11.28 -8.61 -0.59
N MET A 218 12.11 -7.57 -0.75
CA MET A 218 13.05 -7.14 0.29
C MET A 218 12.32 -6.79 1.59
N TRP A 219 11.19 -6.12 1.48
CA TRP A 219 10.39 -5.71 2.62
C TRP A 219 9.77 -6.89 3.38
N GLU A 220 9.23 -7.87 2.65
CA GLU A 220 8.70 -9.10 3.25
C GLU A 220 9.79 -9.87 4.00
N LEU A 221 10.96 -10.05 3.36
CA LEU A 221 12.11 -10.72 3.97
C LEU A 221 12.62 -9.97 5.20
N TRP A 222 12.72 -8.64 5.12
CA TRP A 222 13.14 -7.81 6.26
C TRP A 222 12.19 -7.95 7.43
N THR A 223 10.89 -7.82 7.17
CA THR A 223 9.85 -7.86 8.20
C THR A 223 9.81 -9.25 8.85
N LYS A 224 9.96 -10.31 8.05
CA LYS A 224 10.08 -11.68 8.56
C LYS A 224 11.32 -11.84 9.42
N LYS A 225 12.48 -11.37 8.96
CA LYS A 225 13.74 -11.42 9.73
C LYS A 225 13.61 -10.67 11.06
N CYS A 226 12.98 -9.50 11.07
CA CYS A 226 12.71 -8.76 12.32
C CYS A 226 11.83 -9.53 13.30
N ARG A 227 10.87 -10.33 12.81
CA ARG A 227 10.03 -11.20 13.66
C ARG A 227 10.75 -12.45 14.16
N ASP A 228 11.59 -13.06 13.32
CA ASP A 228 12.24 -14.35 13.61
C ASP A 228 13.49 -14.18 14.49
N GLU A 229 14.16 -13.03 14.46
CA GLU A 229 15.30 -12.74 15.32
C GLU A 229 14.87 -12.63 16.79
N SER A 230 15.65 -13.20 17.72
CA SER A 230 15.19 -13.42 19.10
C SER A 230 14.71 -12.14 19.79
N GLU A 231 13.66 -12.26 20.60
CA GLU A 231 13.17 -11.14 21.43
C GLU A 231 14.29 -10.53 22.28
N THR A 232 15.31 -11.29 22.68
CA THR A 232 16.48 -10.79 23.40
C THR A 232 17.39 -9.90 22.53
N VAL A 233 17.70 -10.31 21.30
CA VAL A 233 18.49 -9.50 20.34
C VAL A 233 17.70 -8.25 19.92
N ASN A 234 16.39 -8.40 19.70
CA ASN A 234 15.50 -7.29 19.43
C ASN A 234 15.40 -6.35 20.65
N TRP A 235 15.19 -6.85 21.87
CA TRP A 235 15.06 -6.01 23.05
C TRP A 235 16.34 -5.21 23.36
N ILE A 236 17.52 -5.83 23.23
CA ILE A 236 18.84 -5.16 23.35
C ILE A 236 19.02 -4.06 22.30
N THR A 237 18.45 -4.21 21.10
CA THR A 237 18.59 -3.20 20.04
C THR A 237 17.51 -2.12 20.09
N VAL A 238 16.36 -2.38 20.73
CA VAL A 238 15.15 -1.56 20.56
C VAL A 238 14.96 -0.51 21.66
N HIS A 239 15.22 -0.82 22.93
CA HIS A 239 14.82 0.08 24.02
C HIS A 239 15.98 0.68 24.80
N THR A 240 17.09 -0.04 24.94
CA THR A 240 18.21 0.43 25.75
C THR A 240 19.54 0.08 25.10
N LYS A 241 20.47 1.02 25.09
CA LYS A 241 21.85 0.76 24.67
C LYS A 241 22.74 0.64 25.90
N PRO A 242 23.60 -0.38 26.01
CA PRO A 242 24.54 -0.47 27.11
C PRO A 242 25.58 0.65 26.96
N CYS A 243 25.80 1.40 28.03
CA CYS A 243 26.88 2.37 28.06
C CYS A 243 28.23 1.68 27.77
N PRO A 244 29.07 2.18 26.85
CA PRO A 244 30.35 1.55 26.52
C PRO A 244 31.38 1.61 27.66
N LYS A 245 31.12 2.40 28.71
CA LYS A 245 31.97 2.52 29.90
C LYS A 245 31.48 1.68 31.08
N CYS A 246 30.18 1.73 31.40
CA CYS A 246 29.65 1.12 32.63
C CYS A 246 28.57 0.05 32.38
N HIS A 247 28.24 -0.22 31.11
CA HIS A 247 27.27 -1.22 30.64
C HIS A 247 25.83 -1.10 31.17
N LYS A 248 25.53 -0.05 31.96
CA LYS A 248 24.16 0.25 32.37
C LYS A 248 23.32 0.59 31.12
N PRO A 249 22.09 0.09 31.05
CA PRO A 249 21.17 0.43 29.97
C PRO A 249 20.88 1.93 29.98
N VAL A 250 20.90 2.54 28.80
CA VAL A 250 20.56 3.94 28.57
C VAL A 250 19.43 4.00 27.55
N GLU A 251 18.37 4.72 27.88
CA GLU A 251 17.24 5.01 27.00
C GLU A 251 17.49 6.33 26.24
N LYS A 252 16.99 6.43 25.01
CA LYS A 252 17.08 7.66 24.21
C LYS A 252 15.93 8.60 24.57
N ASN A 253 16.25 9.84 24.93
CA ASN A 253 15.29 10.90 25.22
C ASN A 253 15.43 12.07 24.22
N GLY A 254 14.91 11.90 23.00
CA GLY A 254 14.88 12.93 21.95
C GLY A 254 15.44 12.47 20.60
N GLY A 255 15.57 13.39 19.65
CA GLY A 255 16.04 13.11 18.28
C GLY A 255 17.56 12.87 18.14
N CYS A 256 18.39 13.50 18.97
CA CYS A 256 19.86 13.47 18.80
C CYS A 256 20.46 12.06 18.97
N ASN A 257 21.32 11.66 18.03
CA ASN A 257 22.03 10.39 18.07
C ASN A 257 23.25 10.39 19.02
N LEU A 258 23.64 11.53 19.60
CA LEU A 258 24.58 11.55 20.73
C LEU A 258 23.81 11.44 22.04
N VAL A 259 24.01 10.35 22.76
CA VAL A 259 23.41 10.13 24.08
C VAL A 259 24.46 10.16 25.17
N SER A 260 24.06 10.51 26.39
CA SER A 260 24.93 10.55 27.56
C SER A 260 24.41 9.61 28.65
N CYS A 261 25.27 8.71 29.13
CA CYS A 261 24.96 7.86 30.27
C CYS A 261 25.04 8.67 31.59
N ILE A 262 24.30 8.23 32.61
CA ILE A 262 24.42 8.73 33.99
C ILE A 262 25.83 8.63 34.57
N CYS A 263 26.70 7.75 34.03
CA CYS A 263 28.11 7.67 34.42
C CYS A 263 28.99 8.74 33.76
N GLY A 264 28.40 9.64 32.97
CA GLY A 264 29.07 10.75 32.27
C GLY A 264 29.68 10.40 30.90
N GLN A 265 29.61 9.14 30.46
CA GLN A 265 30.11 8.72 29.13
C GLN A 265 29.12 9.10 28.03
N ALA A 266 29.58 9.87 27.05
CA ALA A 266 28.85 10.14 25.83
C ALA A 266 29.13 9.05 24.78
N PHE A 267 28.13 8.65 24.00
CA PHE A 267 28.29 7.64 22.97
C PHE A 267 27.25 7.78 21.88
N CYS A 268 27.55 7.22 20.71
CA CYS A 268 26.66 7.25 19.56
C CYS A 268 25.53 6.23 19.74
N TRP A 269 24.27 6.67 19.67
CA TRP A 269 23.09 5.83 19.76
C TRP A 269 23.03 4.78 18.65
N LEU A 270 23.46 5.13 17.42
CA LEU A 270 23.38 4.23 16.28
C LEU A 270 24.27 3.01 16.47
N CYS A 271 25.54 3.21 16.83
CA CYS A 271 26.52 2.12 16.91
C CYS A 271 26.91 1.68 18.34
N GLY A 272 26.54 2.42 19.39
CA GLY A 272 26.95 2.17 20.77
C GLY A 272 28.41 2.55 21.09
N GLY A 273 29.16 3.07 20.12
CA GLY A 273 30.57 3.41 20.27
C GLY A 273 30.78 4.62 21.17
N ALA A 274 31.78 4.54 22.07
CA ALA A 274 32.18 5.65 22.92
C ALA A 274 32.63 6.86 22.09
N THR A 275 32.20 8.05 22.50
CA THR A 275 32.55 9.30 21.82
C THR A 275 32.93 10.39 22.82
N GLY A 276 33.47 11.49 22.31
CA GLY A 276 33.49 12.75 23.04
C GLY A 276 32.09 13.35 23.19
N ARG A 277 32.02 14.50 23.87
CA ARG A 277 30.80 15.32 23.97
C ARG A 277 30.67 16.32 22.83
N ASP A 278 31.79 16.66 22.20
CA ASP A 278 31.82 17.57 21.07
C ASP A 278 31.12 16.91 19.90
N HIS A 279 30.03 17.53 19.48
CA HIS A 279 29.27 17.11 18.33
C HIS A 279 28.59 18.32 17.71
N THR A 280 28.33 18.20 16.42
CA THR A 280 27.29 18.96 15.73
C THR A 280 26.06 18.08 15.64
N TRP A 281 24.91 18.66 15.34
CA TRP A 281 23.69 17.90 15.14
C TRP A 281 23.80 16.85 14.00
N SER A 282 24.70 17.07 13.04
CA SER A 282 24.97 16.15 11.92
C SER A 282 26.12 15.17 12.14
N ARG A 283 26.98 15.37 13.16
CA ARG A 283 28.20 14.57 13.31
C ARG A 283 28.75 14.65 14.72
N ILE A 284 29.13 13.51 15.27
CA ILE A 284 29.90 13.42 16.51
C ILE A 284 31.40 13.59 16.19
N ALA A 285 32.07 14.52 16.86
CA ALA A 285 33.48 14.83 16.58
C ALA A 285 34.35 13.59 16.80
N GLY A 286 35.25 13.31 15.84
CA GLY A 286 36.11 12.13 15.88
C GLY A 286 35.41 10.78 15.70
N HIS A 287 34.12 10.76 15.34
CA HIS A 287 33.34 9.52 15.19
C HIS A 287 32.69 9.42 13.81
N SER A 288 32.73 8.22 13.22
CA SER A 288 32.01 7.87 11.99
C SER A 288 31.56 6.42 12.10
N CYS A 289 30.26 6.18 11.94
CA CYS A 289 29.69 4.85 12.01
C CYS A 289 28.68 4.54 10.91
N GLY A 290 28.36 5.47 10.01
CA GLY A 290 27.30 5.28 9.00
C GLY A 290 27.57 4.14 8.01
N ARG A 291 28.84 3.87 7.68
CA ARG A 291 29.22 2.79 6.76
C ARG A 291 29.31 1.44 7.47
N TYR A 292 28.83 0.38 6.82
CA TYR A 292 29.12 -0.97 7.27
C TYR A 292 30.57 -1.32 6.93
N LYS A 293 31.32 -1.78 7.94
CA LYS A 293 32.68 -2.29 7.75
C LYS A 293 32.70 -3.76 8.16
N GLU A 294 32.98 -4.63 7.19
CA GLU A 294 33.20 -6.03 7.47
C GLU A 294 34.58 -6.20 8.14
N ASP A 295 34.61 -6.82 9.31
CA ASP A 295 35.86 -7.09 10.03
C ASP A 295 36.56 -8.30 9.37
N ARG A 296 37.39 -8.03 8.35
CA ARG A 296 38.14 -9.07 7.61
C ARG A 296 39.18 -9.80 8.49
N GLU A 297 39.55 -9.24 9.64
CA GLU A 297 40.61 -9.75 10.51
C GLU A 297 40.10 -10.75 11.57
N LYS A 298 38.81 -10.68 11.93
CA LYS A 298 38.20 -11.68 12.80
C LYS A 298 37.68 -12.85 11.96
N LYS A 299 38.29 -14.03 12.14
CA LYS A 299 37.71 -15.34 11.79
C LYS A 299 36.46 -15.64 12.65
N THR A 300 35.46 -14.78 12.59
CA THR A 300 34.15 -15.04 13.19
C THR A 300 33.41 -16.04 12.32
N GLU A 301 32.84 -17.06 12.95
CA GLU A 301 31.89 -18.01 12.32
C GLU A 301 30.85 -17.25 11.48
N ARG A 302 30.46 -17.80 10.31
CA ARG A 302 29.56 -17.11 9.35
C ARG A 302 28.31 -16.57 10.05
N ALA A 303 27.72 -17.36 10.95
CA ALA A 303 26.56 -16.98 11.75
C ALA A 303 26.78 -15.71 12.60
N LYS A 304 27.97 -15.50 13.17
CA LYS A 304 28.29 -14.28 13.94
C LYS A 304 28.41 -13.07 13.04
N ARG A 305 29.01 -13.23 11.86
CA ARG A 305 29.16 -12.16 10.87
C ARG A 305 27.80 -11.68 10.36
N ASP A 306 26.92 -12.62 10.03
CA ASP A 306 25.57 -12.32 9.53
C ASP A 306 24.73 -11.65 10.62
N LEU A 307 24.87 -12.09 11.88
CA LEU A 307 24.24 -11.42 13.04
C LEU A 307 24.73 -9.99 13.22
N TYR A 308 26.04 -9.73 13.17
CA TYR A 308 26.57 -8.36 13.29
C TYR A 308 26.15 -7.46 12.13
N ARG A 309 26.09 -8.01 10.91
CA ARG A 309 25.56 -7.30 9.74
C ARG A 309 24.09 -6.93 9.98
N TYR A 310 23.26 -7.89 10.35
CA TYR A 310 21.85 -7.64 10.68
C TYR A 310 21.71 -6.56 11.76
N MET A 311 22.43 -6.70 12.88
CA MET A 311 22.40 -5.72 13.97
C MET A 311 22.78 -4.32 13.50
N HIS A 312 23.75 -4.18 12.59
CA HIS A 312 24.16 -2.87 12.07
C HIS A 312 23.00 -2.16 11.36
N TYR A 313 22.37 -2.83 10.39
CA TYR A 313 21.28 -2.23 9.60
C TYR A 313 19.98 -2.11 10.42
N HIS A 314 19.67 -3.13 11.25
CA HIS A 314 18.49 -3.14 12.12
C HIS A 314 18.49 -1.98 13.12
N ASN A 315 19.63 -1.72 13.77
CA ASN A 315 19.74 -0.61 14.72
C ASN A 315 19.42 0.75 14.08
N ARG A 316 19.82 0.98 12.83
CA ARG A 316 19.59 2.26 12.12
C ARG A 316 18.16 2.36 11.62
N TYR A 317 17.66 1.31 10.96
CA TYR A 317 16.25 1.17 10.60
C TYR A 317 15.34 1.49 11.79
N LYS A 318 15.60 0.86 12.94
CA LYS A 318 14.79 1.03 14.15
C LYS A 318 14.93 2.43 14.73
N ALA A 319 16.14 2.99 14.78
CA ALA A 319 16.38 4.33 15.30
C ALA A 319 15.61 5.41 14.53
N HIS A 320 15.58 5.34 13.18
CA HIS A 320 14.81 6.29 12.36
C HIS A 320 13.31 6.04 12.46
N THR A 321 12.87 4.79 12.52
CA THR A 321 11.45 4.43 12.72
C THR A 321 10.92 4.92 14.07
N ASP A 322 11.72 4.84 15.14
CA ASP A 322 11.33 5.32 16.46
C ASP A 322 11.37 6.84 16.56
N SER A 323 12.35 7.48 15.92
CA SER A 323 12.38 8.95 15.80
C SER A 323 11.14 9.46 15.07
N PHE A 324 10.76 8.81 13.96
CA PHE A 324 9.53 9.12 13.22
C PHE A 324 8.26 9.01 14.10
N LYS A 325 8.17 7.97 14.94
CA LYS A 325 7.03 7.79 15.87
C LYS A 325 6.99 8.89 16.94
N LEU A 326 8.13 9.31 17.47
CA LEU A 326 8.21 10.40 18.46
C LEU A 326 7.85 11.74 17.80
N GLU A 327 8.43 12.04 16.64
CA GLU A 327 8.17 13.26 15.88
C GLU A 327 6.69 13.35 15.44
N SER A 328 6.07 12.21 15.10
CA SER A 328 4.63 12.14 14.78
C SER A 328 3.74 12.53 15.96
N LYS A 329 4.13 12.17 17.20
CA LYS A 329 3.43 12.59 18.42
C LYS A 329 3.67 14.06 18.75
N LEU A 330 4.87 14.57 18.46
CA LEU A 330 5.23 15.99 18.65
C LEU A 330 4.54 16.92 17.65
N LYS A 331 4.03 16.39 16.54
CA LYS A 331 3.31 17.15 15.51
C LYS A 331 2.21 18.05 16.10
N GLU A 332 1.38 17.51 16.98
CA GLU A 332 0.27 18.25 17.58
C GLU A 332 0.76 19.43 18.42
N THR A 333 1.80 19.22 19.24
CA THR A 333 2.45 20.28 20.02
C THR A 333 3.06 21.35 19.12
N ILE A 334 3.68 20.97 18.00
CA ILE A 334 4.27 21.94 17.06
C ILE A 334 3.16 22.76 16.36
N LEU A 335 2.03 22.14 16.01
CA LEU A 335 0.88 22.84 15.43
C LEU A 335 0.25 23.80 16.44
N GLU A 336 0.17 23.44 17.72
CA GLU A 336 -0.28 24.34 18.78
C GLU A 336 0.63 25.58 18.91
N LYS A 337 1.96 25.40 18.85
CA LYS A 337 2.92 26.51 18.82
C LYS A 337 2.73 27.43 17.61
N VAL A 338 2.35 26.87 16.46
CA VAL A 338 2.01 27.65 15.26
C VAL A 338 0.80 28.54 15.55
N SER A 339 -0.30 27.99 16.07
CA SER A 339 -1.50 28.76 16.41
C SER A 339 -1.19 29.92 17.38
N ILE A 340 -0.43 29.64 18.44
CA ILE A 340 -0.01 30.67 19.42
C ILE A 340 0.79 31.78 18.73
N SER A 341 1.68 31.43 17.81
CA SER A 341 2.53 32.38 17.10
C SER A 341 1.74 33.24 16.09
N GLU A 342 0.68 32.68 15.50
CA GLU A 342 -0.23 33.39 14.58
C GLU A 342 -1.15 34.39 15.30
N GLU A 343 -1.55 34.09 16.54
CA GLU A 343 -2.36 34.98 17.38
C GLU A 343 -1.57 36.16 17.96
N ARG A 344 -0.24 36.01 18.09
CA ARG A 344 0.64 37.08 18.58
C ARG A 344 0.66 38.26 17.59
N GLU A 345 0.62 39.50 18.09
CA GLU A 345 0.88 40.69 17.27
C GLU A 345 2.34 40.69 16.79
N SER A 346 2.60 39.99 15.70
CA SER A 346 3.91 39.87 15.05
C SER A 346 3.83 40.29 13.59
N ARG A 347 5.00 40.54 12.97
CA ARG A 347 5.05 40.77 11.52
C ARG A 347 4.82 39.47 10.73
N LEU A 348 4.89 38.32 11.40
CA LEU A 348 4.92 37.00 10.78
C LEU A 348 3.58 36.30 10.99
N ARG A 349 2.79 36.20 9.93
CA ARG A 349 1.48 35.51 9.98
C ARG A 349 1.46 34.17 9.27
N ASP A 350 2.53 33.83 8.56
CA ASP A 350 2.62 32.63 7.75
C ASP A 350 3.64 31.65 8.34
N PHE A 351 3.12 30.57 8.91
CA PHE A 351 3.88 29.45 9.47
C PHE A 351 3.74 28.16 8.65
N SER A 352 3.27 28.24 7.40
CA SER A 352 3.18 27.09 6.50
C SER A 352 4.53 26.41 6.25
N TRP A 353 5.65 27.13 6.46
CA TRP A 353 7.00 26.56 6.41
C TRP A 353 7.23 25.48 7.47
N VAL A 354 6.58 25.57 8.65
CA VAL A 354 6.67 24.56 9.72
C VAL A 354 5.94 23.29 9.27
N THR A 355 4.71 23.41 8.77
CA THR A 355 3.91 22.26 8.33
C THR A 355 4.54 21.58 7.12
N ASN A 356 5.07 22.36 6.17
CA ASN A 356 5.82 21.85 5.02
C ASN A 356 7.11 21.16 5.46
N GLY A 357 7.84 21.74 6.43
CA GLY A 357 9.03 21.15 7.03
C GLY A 357 8.73 19.82 7.72
N LEU A 358 7.66 19.73 8.51
CA LEU A 358 7.21 18.49 9.14
C LEU A 358 6.87 17.40 8.11
N TYR A 359 6.14 17.75 7.05
CA TYR A 359 5.85 16.80 5.97
C TYR A 359 7.13 16.28 5.31
N ARG A 360 8.11 17.16 5.06
CA ARG A 360 9.42 16.79 4.50
C ARG A 360 10.23 15.93 5.47
N LEU A 361 10.20 16.22 6.77
CA LEU A 361 10.83 15.42 7.81
C LEU A 361 10.23 14.01 7.84
N PHE A 362 8.91 13.89 7.86
CA PHE A 362 8.22 12.60 7.90
C PHE A 362 8.53 11.73 6.67
N ARG A 363 8.45 12.32 5.47
CA ARG A 363 8.79 11.62 4.23
C ARG A 363 10.25 11.16 4.24
N SER A 364 11.18 12.03 4.60
CA SER A 364 12.61 11.71 4.59
C SER A 364 13.02 10.70 5.67
N ARG A 365 12.38 10.73 6.85
CA ARG A 365 12.53 9.68 7.89
C ARG A 365 12.11 8.30 7.37
N ARG A 366 10.97 8.19 6.67
CA ARG A 366 10.52 6.92 6.06
C ARG A 366 11.54 6.42 5.04
N VAL A 367 11.91 7.27 4.09
CA VAL A 367 12.92 6.98 3.06
C VAL A 367 14.23 6.49 3.69
N LEU A 368 14.72 7.19 4.72
CA LEU A 368 15.95 6.83 5.41
C LEU A 368 15.83 5.53 6.20
N SER A 369 14.73 5.31 6.94
CA SER A 369 14.45 4.05 7.65
C SER A 369 14.56 2.87 6.71
N TYR A 370 13.85 2.90 5.58
CA TYR A 370 13.77 1.77 4.65
C TYR A 370 14.98 1.66 3.71
N SER A 371 15.81 2.71 3.59
CA SER A 371 17.10 2.62 2.89
C SER A 371 18.07 1.63 3.54
N TYR A 372 17.96 1.39 4.84
CA TYR A 372 18.83 0.44 5.57
C TYR A 372 18.51 -1.03 5.27
N PRO A 373 17.25 -1.49 5.33
CA PRO A 373 16.85 -2.80 4.81
C PRO A 373 17.20 -2.98 3.33
N PHE A 374 17.01 -1.95 2.50
CA PHE A 374 17.43 -1.98 1.10
C PHE A 374 18.93 -2.26 0.98
N ALA A 375 19.79 -1.48 1.66
CA ALA A 375 21.24 -1.69 1.64
C ALA A 375 21.67 -3.08 2.19
N PHE A 376 20.95 -3.58 3.21
CA PHE A 376 21.21 -4.90 3.78
C PHE A 376 21.12 -6.00 2.71
N TYR A 377 20.03 -5.99 1.93
CA TYR A 377 19.77 -6.98 0.89
C TYR A 377 20.51 -6.71 -0.42
N MET A 378 20.53 -5.46 -0.89
CA MET A 378 21.17 -5.07 -2.15
C MET A 378 22.67 -5.43 -2.16
N PHE A 379 23.35 -5.14 -1.05
CA PHE A 379 24.79 -5.40 -0.92
C PHE A 379 25.08 -6.69 -0.12
N GLY A 380 24.04 -7.45 0.25
CA GLY A 380 24.15 -8.72 0.97
C GLY A 380 24.36 -9.94 0.06
N GLU A 381 24.68 -11.08 0.65
CA GLU A 381 24.89 -12.34 -0.09
C GLU A 381 23.58 -13.10 -0.42
N GLU A 382 22.40 -12.55 -0.07
CA GLU A 382 21.12 -13.27 -0.09
C GLU A 382 20.35 -13.16 -1.41
N LEU A 383 20.24 -11.96 -2.00
CA LEU A 383 19.40 -11.72 -3.19
C LEU A 383 20.22 -11.45 -4.45
N PHE A 384 21.18 -10.52 -4.37
CA PHE A 384 21.88 -9.99 -5.55
C PHE A 384 23.35 -10.44 -5.60
N LYS A 385 23.64 -11.66 -5.12
CA LYS A 385 25.03 -12.14 -5.01
C LYS A 385 25.73 -12.22 -6.37
N ASP A 386 25.02 -12.74 -7.36
CA ASP A 386 25.58 -13.07 -8.67
C ASP A 386 25.42 -11.95 -9.71
N GLU A 387 24.75 -10.84 -9.35
CA GLU A 387 24.50 -9.71 -10.26
C GLU A 387 25.64 -8.69 -10.30
N MET A 388 26.54 -8.73 -9.32
CA MET A 388 27.64 -7.77 -9.19
C MET A 388 28.93 -8.45 -8.74
N THR A 389 30.06 -8.04 -9.32
CA THR A 389 31.37 -8.42 -8.78
C THR A 389 31.59 -7.84 -7.39
N ASN A 390 32.51 -8.42 -6.61
CA ASN A 390 32.80 -7.92 -5.26
C ASN A 390 33.30 -6.47 -5.26
N ASP A 391 34.12 -6.09 -6.25
CA ASP A 391 34.67 -4.74 -6.35
C ASP A 391 33.58 -3.72 -6.71
N GLU A 392 32.71 -4.04 -7.68
CA GLU A 392 31.55 -3.20 -8.01
C GLU A 392 30.61 -3.04 -6.83
N ARG A 393 30.36 -4.13 -6.08
CA ARG A 393 29.52 -4.12 -4.89
C ARG A 393 30.08 -3.18 -3.84
N GLU A 394 31.38 -3.25 -3.55
CA GLU A 394 32.04 -2.37 -2.58
C GLU A 394 31.95 -0.90 -3.00
N ILE A 395 32.19 -0.60 -4.28
CA ILE A 395 32.09 0.77 -4.82
C ILE A 395 30.66 1.32 -4.72
N LYS A 396 29.67 0.55 -5.21
CA LYS A 396 28.26 0.99 -5.20
C LYS A 396 27.72 1.08 -3.77
N GLN A 397 28.11 0.16 -2.88
CA GLN A 397 27.76 0.23 -1.46
C GLN A 397 28.32 1.50 -0.82
N HIS A 398 29.59 1.84 -1.09
CA HIS A 398 30.18 3.06 -0.55
C HIS A 398 29.51 4.34 -1.05
N LEU A 399 29.14 4.39 -2.33
CA LEU A 399 28.41 5.52 -2.89
C LEU A 399 27.03 5.67 -2.24
N PHE A 400 26.28 4.57 -2.13
CA PHE A 400 24.96 4.56 -1.53
C PHE A 400 25.00 4.94 -0.04
N GLU A 401 25.90 4.33 0.74
CA GLU A 401 26.04 4.63 2.17
C GLU A 401 26.57 6.05 2.44
N ASP A 402 27.26 6.67 1.47
CA ASP A 402 27.61 8.09 1.54
C ASP A 402 26.38 8.99 1.37
N GLN A 403 25.52 8.68 0.40
CA GLN A 403 24.25 9.38 0.21
C GLN A 403 23.33 9.22 1.44
N GLN A 404 23.25 8.01 2.03
CA GLN A 404 22.52 7.79 3.29
C GLN A 404 23.01 8.69 4.41
N GLN A 405 24.33 8.81 4.59
CA GLN A 405 24.91 9.67 5.63
C GLN A 405 24.66 11.15 5.38
N GLN A 406 24.75 11.60 4.12
CA GLN A 406 24.41 12.98 3.78
C GLN A 406 22.93 13.28 4.04
N LEU A 407 22.04 12.35 3.67
CA LEU A 407 20.60 12.48 3.93
C LEU A 407 20.35 12.51 5.44
N GLU A 408 20.86 11.54 6.19
CA GLU A 408 20.74 11.47 7.65
C GLU A 408 21.17 12.78 8.31
N ALA A 409 22.36 13.28 8.00
CA ALA A 409 22.88 14.51 8.58
C ALA A 409 21.95 15.72 8.36
N ASN A 410 21.29 15.83 7.21
CA ASN A 410 20.37 16.92 6.92
C ASN A 410 18.98 16.69 7.52
N VAL A 411 18.48 15.46 7.53
CA VAL A 411 17.21 15.08 8.17
C VAL A 411 17.27 15.37 9.66
N GLU A 412 18.37 15.02 10.31
CA GLU A 412 18.57 15.37 11.71
C GLU A 412 18.52 16.90 11.86
N LYS A 413 19.28 17.69 11.08
CA LYS A 413 19.25 19.16 11.20
C LYS A 413 17.85 19.75 11.05
N LEU A 414 17.05 19.21 10.12
CA LEU A 414 15.67 19.66 9.93
C LEU A 414 14.82 19.36 11.17
N SER A 415 14.95 18.15 11.74
CA SER A 415 14.28 17.77 13.00
C SER A 415 14.62 18.76 14.12
N MET A 416 15.90 19.09 14.30
CA MET A 416 16.37 20.09 15.29
C MET A 416 15.64 21.43 15.15
N PHE A 417 15.66 22.02 13.95
CA PHE A 417 15.09 23.35 13.74
C PHE A 417 13.56 23.38 13.89
N LEU A 418 12.89 22.26 13.63
CA LEU A 418 11.45 22.14 13.81
C LEU A 418 11.05 21.99 15.28
N GLU A 419 11.94 21.46 16.13
CA GLU A 419 11.71 21.31 17.58
C GLU A 419 12.02 22.59 18.38
N GLU A 420 12.74 23.55 17.81
CA GLU A 420 13.05 24.84 18.45
C GLU A 420 11.78 25.56 18.96
N PRO A 421 11.82 26.21 20.14
CA PRO A 421 10.69 26.95 20.70
C PRO A 421 10.53 28.32 20.02
N PHE A 422 10.20 28.30 18.71
CA PHE A 422 10.02 29.51 17.90
C PHE A 422 8.89 30.42 18.41
N ASP A 423 7.92 29.86 19.12
CA ASP A 423 6.83 30.57 19.81
C ASP A 423 7.35 31.58 20.87
N GLN A 424 8.54 31.31 21.42
CA GLN A 424 9.18 32.12 22.45
C GLN A 424 10.22 33.09 21.89
N TYR A 425 10.44 33.09 20.57
CA TYR A 425 11.52 33.84 19.94
C TYR A 425 11.06 35.16 19.35
N THR A 426 12.04 36.04 19.11
CA THR A 426 11.87 37.29 18.37
C THR A 426 11.66 37.00 16.89
N ASP A 427 10.96 37.88 16.19
CA ASP A 427 10.65 37.73 14.76
C ASP A 427 11.93 37.51 13.91
N ASP A 428 13.05 38.16 14.26
CA ASP A 428 14.33 37.98 13.57
C ASP A 428 14.87 36.55 13.72
N LYS A 429 14.83 35.97 14.92
CA LYS A 429 15.28 34.59 15.15
C LYS A 429 14.32 33.58 14.49
N VAL A 430 13.01 33.85 14.48
CA VAL A 430 12.03 33.03 13.75
C VAL A 430 12.31 33.05 12.25
N MET A 431 12.71 34.21 11.70
CA MET A 431 13.12 34.32 10.30
C MET A 431 14.36 33.51 9.94
N GLU A 432 15.36 33.49 10.83
CA GLU A 432 16.53 32.63 10.67
C GLU A 432 16.14 31.14 10.63
N ILE A 433 15.30 30.69 11.58
CA ILE A 433 14.81 29.30 11.63
C ILE A 433 14.03 28.97 10.36
N ARG A 434 13.12 29.86 9.93
CA ARG A 434 12.35 29.70 8.69
C ARG A 434 13.26 29.46 7.49
N MET A 435 14.32 30.29 7.34
CA MET A 435 15.27 30.16 6.24
C MET A 435 16.01 28.81 6.28
N GLN A 436 16.43 28.37 7.47
CA GLN A 436 17.09 27.07 7.64
C GLN A 436 16.15 25.91 7.30
N VAL A 437 14.90 25.93 7.76
CA VAL A 437 13.91 24.88 7.49
C VAL A 437 13.60 24.78 6.00
N ILE A 438 13.42 25.91 5.30
CA ILE A 438 13.17 25.92 3.86
C ILE A 438 14.38 25.37 3.10
N ASN A 439 15.58 25.84 3.40
CA ASN A 439 16.81 25.39 2.73
C ASN A 439 17.07 23.90 2.95
N LEU A 440 16.96 23.42 4.20
CA LEU A 440 17.12 22.00 4.52
C LEU A 440 16.06 21.14 3.84
N SER A 441 14.81 21.60 3.77
CA SER A 441 13.73 20.89 3.07
C SER A 441 14.04 20.66 1.60
N VAL A 442 14.62 21.67 0.91
CA VAL A 442 15.04 21.55 -0.50
C VAL A 442 16.23 20.62 -0.66
N ILE A 443 17.24 20.73 0.22
CA ILE A 443 18.42 19.86 0.21
C ILE A 443 18.00 18.40 0.43
N ILE A 444 17.15 18.12 1.41
CA ILE A 444 16.66 16.79 1.73
C ILE A 444 15.88 16.21 0.56
N ASP A 445 14.97 16.97 -0.06
CA ASP A 445 14.22 16.51 -1.23
C ASP A 445 15.15 16.14 -2.39
N THR A 446 16.19 16.95 -2.60
CA THR A 446 17.23 16.69 -3.61
C THR A 446 18.03 15.41 -3.29
N LEU A 447 18.40 15.21 -2.03
CA LEU A 447 19.13 14.01 -1.60
C LEU A 447 18.27 12.75 -1.71
N CYS A 448 16.98 12.82 -1.35
CA CYS A 448 16.05 11.73 -1.56
C CYS A 448 15.93 11.36 -3.05
N LYS A 449 15.77 12.36 -3.94
CA LYS A 449 15.73 12.15 -5.40
C LYS A 449 16.99 11.48 -5.91
N LYS A 450 18.18 11.99 -5.54
CA LYS A 450 19.46 11.38 -5.94
C LYS A 450 19.61 9.95 -5.45
N MET A 451 19.10 9.64 -4.26
CA MET A 451 19.10 8.27 -3.75
C MET A 451 18.21 7.37 -4.60
N TYR A 452 17.01 7.82 -4.97
CA TYR A 452 16.15 7.08 -5.89
C TYR A 452 16.76 6.92 -7.29
N GLU A 453 17.33 7.98 -7.85
CA GLU A 453 18.05 7.93 -9.13
C GLU A 453 19.22 6.94 -9.09
N CYS A 454 19.97 6.88 -7.99
CA CYS A 454 21.05 5.91 -7.81
C CYS A 454 20.49 4.47 -7.75
N ILE A 455 19.37 4.27 -7.07
CA ILE A 455 18.72 2.96 -6.99
C ILE A 455 18.23 2.52 -8.38
N GLU A 456 17.54 3.40 -9.11
CA GLU A 456 16.93 3.08 -10.40
C GLU A 456 17.93 2.94 -11.54
N ASN A 457 19.00 3.73 -11.56
CA ASN A 457 19.93 3.77 -12.69
C ASN A 457 21.24 3.00 -12.45
N ASP A 458 21.70 2.90 -11.20
CA ASP A 458 23.00 2.31 -10.88
C ASP A 458 22.89 0.96 -10.17
N LEU A 459 21.77 0.66 -9.49
CA LEU A 459 21.64 -0.55 -8.65
C LEU A 459 20.66 -1.59 -9.21
N LEU A 460 19.50 -1.17 -9.69
CA LEU A 460 18.55 -1.98 -10.43
C LEU A 460 18.86 -1.94 -11.93
#